data_AF-A0A1H1VFS3-F1
#
_entry.id   AF-A0A1H1VFS3-F1
#
_cell.length_a   1.000
_cell.length_b   1.000
_cell.length_c   1.000
_cell.angle_alpha   90.00
_cell.angle_beta   90.00
_cell.angle_gamma   90.00
#
_symmetry.space_group_name_H-M   'P 1'
#
loop_
_entity.id
_entity.type
_entity.pdbx_description
1 polymer ?
#
loop_
_entity_poly.entity_id
_entity_poly.type
_entity_poly.pdbx_seq_one_letter_code
_entity_poly.pdbx_strand_id
1 'polypeptide(L)'
;MWEKKAEWPLIGLAVVFLVAYAVPIVWPDVSPQTAVLCEVLITTTWVLFGVDYVGRLLLSADRRGFVRHNLFDLAILVLPMLRPLRLLRLLTLLRVLDRTTADGLRGRVVTYAVGATSLLILVGGLAITDTERGVDGSTIEHVGDGIWWAVVTMTTVGYGDEYPVTATGRCVAVVLMAMGITLLGVVTATLASWLTDQVAEMGEEDGAATRAEVRELRDEIRSLRAELTAAGAAPPAGEGGAAEGQR
;
A
#
# COMPACT_ATOMS: atom_id res chain seq x y z
N MET A 1 5.13 -22.70 11.35
CA MET A 1 5.73 -22.24 12.64
C MET A 1 7.20 -21.83 12.52
N TRP A 2 7.97 -22.41 11.57
CA TRP A 2 9.36 -21.99 11.29
C TRP A 2 9.50 -20.63 10.59
N GLU A 3 8.61 -20.29 9.64
CA GLU A 3 8.63 -18.97 8.97
C GLU A 3 8.47 -17.80 9.94
N LYS A 4 7.55 -17.91 10.91
CA LYS A 4 7.33 -16.88 11.94
C LYS A 4 8.54 -16.67 12.87
N LYS A 5 9.42 -17.66 13.05
CA LYS A 5 10.63 -17.52 13.89
C LYS A 5 11.85 -17.04 13.10
N ALA A 6 11.89 -17.28 11.79
CA ALA A 6 12.96 -16.80 10.92
C ALA A 6 12.82 -15.30 10.58
N GLU A 7 11.60 -14.76 10.58
CA GLU A 7 11.35 -13.35 10.27
C GLU A 7 11.92 -12.40 11.34
N TRP A 8 11.71 -12.62 12.64
CA TRP A 8 12.18 -11.74 13.72
C TRP A 8 13.69 -11.42 13.75
N PRO A 9 14.61 -12.39 13.57
CA PRO A 9 16.04 -12.07 13.48
C PRO A 9 16.40 -11.29 12.20
N LEU A 10 15.72 -11.55 11.08
CA LEU A 10 15.88 -10.77 9.83
C LEU A 10 15.40 -9.32 9.99
N ILE A 11 14.40 -9.09 10.84
CA ILE A 11 13.88 -7.76 11.19
C ILE A 11 14.90 -6.97 12.00
N GLY A 12 15.41 -7.57 13.09
CA GLY A 12 16.45 -6.94 13.90
C GLY A 12 17.65 -6.58 13.04
N LEU A 13 18.02 -7.47 12.12
CA LEU A 13 19.09 -7.23 11.16
C LEU A 13 18.79 -6.09 10.18
N ALA A 14 17.54 -5.93 9.73
CA ALA A 14 17.12 -4.82 8.86
C ALA A 14 17.08 -3.47 9.58
N VAL A 15 16.67 -3.43 10.85
CA VAL A 15 16.71 -2.21 11.67
C VAL A 15 18.16 -1.82 11.99
N VAL A 16 18.99 -2.79 12.36
CA VAL A 16 20.43 -2.58 12.54
C VAL A 16 21.07 -2.09 11.24
N PHE A 17 20.69 -2.65 10.10
CA PHE A 17 21.14 -2.19 8.79
C PHE A 17 20.70 -0.74 8.50
N LEU A 18 19.44 -0.38 8.80
CA LEU A 18 18.95 1.00 8.63
C LEU A 18 19.76 1.99 9.45
N VAL A 19 20.00 1.69 10.72
CA VAL A 19 20.78 2.56 11.61
C VAL A 19 22.23 2.64 11.14
N ALA A 20 22.86 1.50 10.81
CA ALA A 20 24.22 1.46 10.30
C ALA A 20 24.38 2.20 8.96
N TYR A 21 23.35 2.17 8.10
CA TYR A 21 23.34 2.91 6.84
C TYR A 21 23.12 4.42 7.06
N ALA A 22 22.19 4.79 7.94
CA ALA A 22 21.85 6.20 8.18
C ALA A 22 22.95 6.98 8.92
N VAL A 23 23.63 6.38 9.90
CA VAL A 23 24.62 7.07 10.76
C VAL A 23 25.73 7.81 9.97
N PRO A 24 26.48 7.17 9.04
CA PRO A 24 27.51 7.86 8.27
C PRO A 24 26.95 8.86 7.25
N ILE A 25 25.70 8.68 6.82
CA ILE A 25 25.05 9.60 5.88
C ILE A 25 24.58 10.88 6.59
N VAL A 26 24.02 10.74 7.79
CA VAL A 26 23.49 11.84 8.62
C VAL A 26 24.61 12.64 9.29
N TRP A 27 25.67 11.96 9.75
CA TRP A 27 26.82 12.60 10.36
C TRP A 27 28.07 12.32 9.53
N PRO A 28 28.49 13.26 8.66
CA PRO A 28 29.69 13.10 7.84
C PRO A 28 30.99 13.09 8.67
N ASP A 29 31.00 13.77 9.82
CA ASP A 29 32.17 13.94 10.69
C ASP A 29 32.40 12.76 11.66
N VAL A 30 31.75 11.62 11.43
CA VAL A 30 31.94 10.43 12.27
C VAL A 30 33.39 9.96 12.22
N SER A 31 33.89 9.45 13.34
CA SER A 31 35.25 8.93 13.41
C SER A 31 35.50 7.89 12.29
N PRO A 32 36.72 7.81 11.73
CA PRO A 32 37.04 6.83 10.69
C PRO A 32 36.73 5.39 11.13
N GLN A 33 36.89 5.08 12.42
CA GLN A 33 36.58 3.77 12.99
C GLN A 33 35.08 3.45 12.95
N THR A 34 34.21 4.42 13.24
CA THR A 34 32.76 4.23 13.17
C THR A 34 32.26 4.11 11.74
N ALA A 35 32.86 4.83 10.79
CA ALA A 35 32.54 4.69 9.37
C ALA A 35 32.90 3.29 8.86
N VAL A 36 34.12 2.82 9.16
CA VAL A 36 34.58 1.46 8.81
C VAL A 36 33.71 0.40 9.47
N LEU A 37 33.35 0.57 10.75
CA LEU A 37 32.46 -0.38 11.44
C LEU A 37 31.08 -0.46 10.76
N CYS A 38 30.49 0.67 10.38
CA CYS A 38 29.22 0.70 9.66
C CYS A 38 29.34 0.01 8.29
N GLU A 39 30.40 0.29 7.53
CA GLU A 39 30.65 -0.34 6.23
C GLU A 39 30.85 -1.85 6.35
N VAL A 40 31.60 -2.30 7.34
CA VAL A 40 31.80 -3.73 7.64
C VAL A 40 30.48 -4.38 8.03
N LEU A 41 29.66 -3.74 8.87
CA LEU A 41 28.34 -4.26 9.26
C LEU A 41 27.39 -4.36 8.06
N ILE A 42 27.34 -3.33 7.21
CA ILE A 42 26.54 -3.31 5.97
C ILE A 42 26.97 -4.45 5.03
N THR A 43 28.29 -4.59 4.82
CA THR A 43 28.84 -5.61 3.92
C THR A 43 28.64 -7.02 4.48
N THR A 44 28.88 -7.22 5.77
CA THR A 44 28.65 -8.51 6.45
C THR A 44 27.18 -8.90 6.38
N THR A 45 26.29 -7.95 6.63
CA THR A 45 24.84 -8.16 6.47
C THR A 45 24.51 -8.53 5.02
N TRP A 46 25.08 -7.82 4.04
CA TRP A 46 24.89 -8.15 2.62
C TRP A 46 25.28 -9.59 2.29
N VAL A 47 26.48 -10.02 2.71
CA VAL A 47 26.98 -11.39 2.52
C VAL A 47 26.07 -12.41 3.20
N LEU A 48 25.69 -12.18 4.46
CA LEU A 48 24.90 -13.13 5.25
C LEU A 48 23.51 -13.38 4.64
N PHE A 49 22.86 -12.34 4.14
CA PHE A 49 21.62 -12.47 3.38
C PHE A 49 21.81 -13.13 2.01
N GLY A 50 22.95 -12.89 1.34
CA GLY A 50 23.28 -13.59 0.10
C GLY A 50 23.40 -15.09 0.33
N VAL A 51 24.04 -15.49 1.44
CA VAL A 51 24.12 -16.88 1.88
C VAL A 51 22.73 -17.45 2.20
N ASP A 52 21.86 -16.69 2.90
CA ASP A 52 20.46 -17.11 3.15
C ASP A 52 19.68 -17.30 1.83
N TYR A 53 19.78 -16.36 0.89
CA TYR A 53 19.11 -16.45 -0.40
C TYR A 53 19.58 -17.67 -1.21
N VAL A 54 20.90 -17.88 -1.29
CA VAL A 54 21.48 -19.04 -1.97
C VAL A 54 21.09 -20.34 -1.28
N GLY A 55 21.08 -20.37 0.07
CA GLY A 55 20.61 -21.51 0.85
C GLY A 55 19.16 -21.87 0.50
N ARG A 56 18.26 -20.89 0.50
CA ARG A 56 16.84 -21.06 0.12
C ARG A 56 16.68 -21.51 -1.33
N LEU A 57 17.49 -20.96 -2.24
CA LEU A 57 17.48 -21.35 -3.65
C LEU A 57 17.92 -22.81 -3.85
N LEU A 58 18.94 -23.27 -3.11
CA LEU A 58 19.44 -24.64 -3.20
C LEU A 58 18.48 -25.66 -2.56
N LEU A 59 17.81 -25.27 -1.47
CA LEU A 59 16.81 -26.07 -0.76
C LEU A 59 15.43 -26.10 -1.45
N SER A 60 15.15 -25.16 -2.36
CA SER A 60 13.90 -25.13 -3.11
C SER A 60 13.83 -26.26 -4.14
N ALA A 61 12.74 -27.05 -4.06
CA ALA A 61 12.45 -28.12 -5.01
C ALA A 61 12.21 -27.59 -6.44
N ASP A 62 11.69 -26.36 -6.59
CA ASP A 62 11.57 -25.65 -7.87
C ASP A 62 12.39 -24.36 -7.85
N ARG A 63 13.65 -24.47 -8.28
CA ARG A 63 14.60 -23.35 -8.34
C ARG A 63 14.15 -22.25 -9.31
N ARG A 64 13.49 -22.63 -10.42
CA ARG A 64 13.06 -21.67 -11.45
C ARG A 64 11.82 -20.90 -11.00
N GLY A 65 10.85 -21.58 -10.39
CA GLY A 65 9.70 -20.93 -9.75
C GLY A 65 10.12 -20.00 -8.62
N PHE A 66 11.08 -20.43 -7.79
CA PHE A 66 11.59 -19.61 -6.69
C PHE A 66 12.25 -18.31 -7.16
N VAL A 67 13.14 -18.38 -8.17
CA VAL A 67 13.79 -17.17 -8.72
C VAL A 67 12.77 -16.20 -9.31
N ARG A 68 11.77 -16.69 -10.05
CA ARG A 68 10.71 -15.84 -10.63
C ARG A 68 9.88 -15.13 -9.58
N HIS A 69 9.65 -15.77 -8.43
CA HIS A 69 8.91 -15.15 -7.32
C HIS A 69 9.77 -14.18 -6.51
N ASN A 70 11.09 -14.39 -6.47
CA ASN A 70 12.05 -13.61 -5.68
C ASN A 70 13.03 -12.79 -6.56
N LEU A 71 12.55 -12.27 -7.70
CA LEU A 71 13.38 -11.48 -8.63
C LEU A 71 13.92 -10.21 -7.99
N PHE A 72 13.14 -9.57 -7.10
CA PHE A 72 13.58 -8.39 -6.36
C PHE A 72 14.77 -8.68 -5.44
N ASP A 73 14.70 -9.76 -4.66
CA ASP A 73 15.80 -10.16 -3.77
C ASP A 73 17.04 -10.57 -4.57
N LEU A 74 16.86 -11.23 -5.73
CA LEU A 74 17.96 -11.54 -6.65
C LEU A 74 18.60 -10.27 -7.22
N ALA A 75 17.79 -9.30 -7.66
CA ALA A 75 18.28 -8.04 -8.20
C ALA A 75 19.09 -7.28 -7.14
N ILE A 76 18.59 -7.20 -5.90
CA ILE A 76 19.31 -6.57 -4.78
C ILE A 76 20.60 -7.33 -4.42
N LEU A 77 20.60 -8.65 -4.55
CA LEU A 77 21.79 -9.46 -4.31
C LEU A 77 22.86 -9.25 -5.38
N VAL A 78 22.46 -9.24 -6.66
CA VAL A 78 23.39 -9.15 -7.79
C VAL A 78 23.87 -7.72 -8.04
N LEU A 79 23.04 -6.71 -7.72
CA LEU A 79 23.33 -5.31 -7.96
C LEU A 79 23.63 -4.60 -6.63
N PRO A 80 24.91 -4.35 -6.29
CA PRO A 80 25.29 -3.66 -5.05
C PRO A 80 24.67 -2.26 -4.94
N MET A 81 24.38 -1.63 -6.08
CA MET A 81 23.73 -0.32 -6.15
C MET A 81 22.29 -0.31 -5.59
N LEU A 82 21.63 -1.48 -5.54
CA LEU A 82 20.28 -1.63 -5.00
C LEU A 82 20.27 -1.96 -3.50
N ARG A 83 21.43 -1.94 -2.83
CA ARG A 83 21.55 -2.19 -1.38
C ARG A 83 20.58 -1.35 -0.54
N PRO A 84 20.38 -0.04 -0.79
CA PRO A 84 19.46 0.76 0.02
C PRO A 84 18.00 0.29 -0.11
N LEU A 85 17.62 -0.27 -1.28
CA LEU A 85 16.29 -0.84 -1.51
C LEU A 85 16.02 -2.09 -0.67
N ARG A 86 17.04 -2.69 -0.03
CA ARG A 86 16.80 -3.76 0.95
C ARG A 86 15.96 -3.27 2.14
N LEU A 87 16.00 -1.98 2.45
CA LEU A 87 15.16 -1.36 3.47
C LEU A 87 13.67 -1.40 3.10
N LEU A 88 13.32 -1.61 1.82
CA LEU A 88 11.95 -1.90 1.41
C LEU A 88 11.41 -3.17 2.07
N ARG A 89 12.27 -4.09 2.52
CA ARG A 89 11.83 -5.26 3.27
C ARG A 89 11.16 -4.87 4.60
N LEU A 90 11.51 -3.72 5.19
CA LEU A 90 10.80 -3.18 6.35
C LEU A 90 9.32 -2.86 6.05
N LEU A 91 8.95 -2.59 4.78
CA LEU A 91 7.54 -2.46 4.38
C LEU A 91 6.78 -3.76 4.58
N THR A 92 7.42 -4.91 4.34
CA THR A 92 6.79 -6.22 4.59
C THR A 92 6.52 -6.43 6.07
N LEU A 93 7.26 -5.74 6.96
CA LEU A 93 7.08 -5.82 8.41
C LEU A 93 5.96 -4.94 8.92
N LEU A 94 5.76 -3.77 8.30
CA LEU A 94 4.55 -2.97 8.55
C LEU A 94 3.30 -3.83 8.34
N ARG A 95 3.30 -4.73 7.34
CA ARG A 95 2.21 -5.71 7.14
C ARG A 95 2.13 -6.83 8.18
N VAL A 96 3.21 -7.15 8.89
CA VAL A 96 3.24 -8.27 9.87
C VAL A 96 2.95 -7.78 11.28
N LEU A 97 3.45 -6.60 11.65
CA LEU A 97 3.18 -5.92 12.92
C LEU A 97 1.68 -5.58 13.09
N ASP A 98 0.99 -5.50 11.96
CA ASP A 98 -0.46 -5.41 11.80
C ASP A 98 -1.27 -6.60 12.36
N ARG A 99 -0.63 -7.70 12.80
CA ARG A 99 -1.35 -8.79 13.50
C ARG A 99 -1.63 -8.49 14.98
N THR A 100 -1.05 -7.42 15.54
CA THR A 100 -1.06 -7.15 16.98
C THR A 100 -1.74 -5.83 17.37
N THR A 101 -2.15 -4.99 16.41
CA THR A 101 -2.79 -3.68 16.67
C THR A 101 -4.25 -3.69 16.22
N ALA A 102 -5.11 -3.05 17.02
CA ALA A 102 -6.54 -3.27 17.17
C ALA A 102 -7.46 -2.96 15.95
N ASP A 103 -8.48 -3.81 15.80
CA ASP A 103 -9.83 -3.61 15.23
C ASP A 103 -10.01 -2.65 14.04
N GLY A 104 -9.84 -3.19 12.83
CA GLY A 104 -10.40 -2.64 11.60
C GLY A 104 -9.47 -2.75 10.39
N LEU A 105 -9.92 -3.43 9.32
CA LEU A 105 -9.23 -3.48 8.02
C LEU A 105 -8.86 -2.08 7.49
N ARG A 106 -9.65 -1.07 7.88
CA ARG A 106 -9.62 0.32 7.39
C ARG A 106 -8.49 1.15 8.02
N GLY A 107 -8.40 1.20 9.35
CA GLY A 107 -7.30 1.88 10.06
C GLY A 107 -5.95 1.30 9.70
N ARG A 108 -5.92 -0.02 9.48
CA ARG A 108 -4.73 -0.77 9.06
C ARG A 108 -4.14 -0.27 7.75
N VAL A 109 -4.97 -0.02 6.72
CA VAL A 109 -4.46 0.45 5.42
C VAL A 109 -3.89 1.87 5.53
N VAL A 110 -4.52 2.75 6.32
CA VAL A 110 -4.03 4.12 6.52
C VAL A 110 -2.70 4.11 7.28
N THR A 111 -2.60 3.37 8.38
CA THR A 111 -1.35 3.23 9.15
C THR A 111 -0.24 2.62 8.29
N TYR A 112 -0.55 1.59 7.51
CA TYR A 112 0.38 1.01 6.56
C TYR A 112 0.82 2.02 5.50
N ALA A 113 -0.11 2.76 4.89
CA ALA A 113 0.20 3.73 3.85
C ALA A 113 1.08 4.87 4.37
N VAL A 114 0.77 5.41 5.55
CA VAL A 114 1.59 6.44 6.20
C VAL A 114 2.97 5.90 6.55
N GLY A 115 3.05 4.76 7.24
CA GLY A 115 4.33 4.15 7.61
C GLY A 115 5.18 3.79 6.39
N ALA A 116 4.55 3.25 5.33
CA ALA A 116 5.21 2.91 4.08
C ALA A 116 5.73 4.15 3.36
N THR A 117 4.93 5.21 3.28
CA THR A 117 5.32 6.48 2.67
C THR A 117 6.50 7.10 3.42
N SER A 118 6.42 7.21 4.75
CA SER A 118 7.48 7.77 5.57
C SER A 118 8.78 6.98 5.46
N LEU A 119 8.70 5.64 5.47
CA LEU A 119 9.85 4.78 5.28
C LEU A 119 10.46 4.94 3.88
N LEU A 120 9.64 4.98 2.83
CA LEU A 120 10.09 5.18 1.44
C LEU A 120 10.79 6.52 1.26
N ILE A 121 10.24 7.59 1.85
CA ILE A 121 10.86 8.93 1.82
C ILE A 121 12.21 8.89 2.53
N LEU A 122 12.27 8.31 3.74
CA LEU A 122 13.51 8.22 4.51
C LEU A 122 14.58 7.42 3.75
N VAL A 123 14.23 6.24 3.26
CA VAL A 123 15.15 5.35 2.55
C VAL A 123 15.57 5.96 1.21
N GLY A 124 14.62 6.48 0.44
CA GLY A 124 14.87 7.11 -0.86
C GLY A 124 15.74 8.35 -0.72
N GLY A 125 15.48 9.18 0.29
CA GLY A 125 16.27 10.37 0.58
C GLY A 125 17.69 10.04 1.04
N LEU A 126 17.87 9.07 1.94
CA LEU A 126 19.21 8.62 2.33
C LEU A 126 19.97 8.01 1.14
N ALA A 127 19.30 7.17 0.35
CA ALA A 127 19.90 6.50 -0.81
C ALA A 127 20.33 7.49 -1.90
N ILE A 128 19.51 8.50 -2.20
CA ILE A 128 19.83 9.47 -3.22
C ILE A 128 21.00 10.36 -2.78
N THR A 129 20.99 10.82 -1.52
CA THR A 129 22.08 11.61 -0.95
C THR A 129 23.38 10.82 -0.95
N ASP A 130 23.37 9.54 -0.59
CA ASP A 130 24.57 8.68 -0.63
C ASP A 130 25.17 8.59 -2.03
N THR A 131 24.33 8.52 -3.07
CA THR A 131 24.78 8.38 -4.46
C THR A 131 25.20 9.69 -5.12
N GLU A 132 24.62 10.81 -4.69
CA GLU A 132 24.76 12.11 -5.36
C GLU A 132 25.67 13.08 -4.59
N ARG A 133 25.95 12.83 -3.31
CA ARG A 133 26.82 13.68 -2.49
C ARG A 133 28.25 13.66 -3.03
N GLY A 134 28.80 14.85 -3.26
CA GLY A 134 30.18 15.02 -3.73
C GLY A 134 30.39 14.69 -5.22
N VAL A 135 29.30 14.57 -5.99
CA VAL A 135 29.36 14.40 -7.45
C VAL A 135 29.25 15.76 -8.14
N ASP A 136 30.17 16.02 -9.08
CA ASP A 136 30.17 17.26 -9.86
C ASP A 136 28.84 17.46 -10.60
N GLY A 137 28.16 18.58 -10.33
CA GLY A 137 26.89 18.94 -10.96
C GLY A 137 25.64 18.34 -10.28
N SER A 138 25.80 17.66 -9.15
CA SER A 138 24.68 17.27 -8.29
C SER A 138 24.16 18.48 -7.51
N THR A 139 22.84 18.56 -7.34
CA THR A 139 22.17 19.52 -6.45
C THR A 139 21.89 18.95 -5.06
N ILE A 140 22.13 17.65 -4.86
CA ILE A 140 21.81 16.93 -3.63
C ILE A 140 23.10 16.74 -2.82
N GLU A 141 23.35 17.62 -1.85
CA GLU A 141 24.57 17.60 -1.05
C GLU A 141 24.33 17.08 0.37
N HIS A 142 23.17 17.43 0.93
CA HIS A 142 22.79 17.09 2.29
C HIS A 142 21.64 16.08 2.35
N VAL A 143 21.42 15.51 3.54
CA VAL A 143 20.27 14.61 3.77
C VAL A 143 18.95 15.36 3.68
N GLY A 144 18.93 16.64 4.06
CA GLY A 144 17.74 17.49 3.94
C GLY A 144 17.25 17.58 2.51
N ASP A 145 18.17 17.84 1.58
CA ASP A 145 17.96 17.89 0.14
C ASP A 145 17.37 16.55 -0.33
N GLY A 146 18.08 15.43 -0.09
CA GLY A 146 17.60 14.11 -0.49
C GLY A 146 16.20 13.76 0.04
N ILE A 147 15.88 14.13 1.28
CA ILE A 147 14.54 13.96 1.87
C ILE A 147 13.51 14.86 1.17
N TRP A 148 13.84 16.13 0.92
CA TRP A 148 13.00 17.05 0.18
C TRP A 148 12.69 16.52 -1.22
N TRP A 149 13.72 16.13 -1.96
CA TRP A 149 13.59 15.48 -3.26
C TRP A 149 12.71 14.22 -3.20
N ALA A 150 12.89 13.37 -2.17
CA ALA A 150 12.11 12.16 -2.02
C ALA A 150 10.63 12.46 -1.74
N VAL A 151 10.31 13.49 -0.94
CA VAL A 151 8.94 13.97 -0.72
C VAL A 151 8.33 14.47 -2.02
N VAL A 152 9.02 15.37 -2.74
CA VAL A 152 8.56 15.98 -4.00
C VAL A 152 8.34 14.92 -5.08
N THR A 153 9.20 13.90 -5.13
CA THR A 153 9.11 12.79 -6.09
C THR A 153 8.00 11.81 -5.72
N MET A 154 7.91 11.41 -4.45
CA MET A 154 6.85 10.49 -3.96
C MET A 154 5.46 11.08 -4.09
N THR A 155 5.32 12.39 -3.88
CA THR A 155 4.06 13.12 -4.06
C THR A 155 3.78 13.47 -5.53
N THR A 156 4.67 13.08 -6.45
CA THR A 156 4.56 13.34 -7.90
C THR A 156 4.51 14.82 -8.29
N VAL A 157 4.99 15.72 -7.41
CA VAL A 157 5.03 17.17 -7.66
C VAL A 157 6.14 17.52 -8.65
N GLY A 158 7.37 17.04 -8.39
CA GLY A 158 8.50 17.17 -9.32
C GLY A 158 8.89 18.61 -9.67
N TYR A 159 9.21 19.46 -8.68
CA TYR A 159 9.66 20.84 -8.93
C TYR A 159 10.89 20.93 -9.84
N GLY A 160 11.79 19.94 -9.78
CA GLY A 160 13.00 19.88 -10.61
C GLY A 160 14.15 20.76 -10.10
N ASP A 161 14.02 21.29 -8.89
CA ASP A 161 15.07 21.96 -8.12
C ASP A 161 16.18 21.00 -7.71
N GLU A 162 15.81 19.77 -7.34
CA GLU A 162 16.74 18.68 -7.07
C GLU A 162 16.52 17.48 -7.98
N TYR A 163 17.59 16.87 -8.47
CA TYR A 163 17.50 15.66 -9.29
C TYR A 163 18.82 14.89 -9.32
N PRO A 164 18.76 13.54 -9.42
CA PRO A 164 19.97 12.73 -9.55
C PRO A 164 20.63 12.89 -10.91
N VAL A 165 21.95 13.07 -10.90
CA VAL A 165 22.78 13.10 -12.10
C VAL A 165 23.49 11.76 -12.33
N THR A 166 23.69 10.95 -11.28
CA THR A 166 24.36 9.65 -11.41
C THR A 166 23.43 8.58 -12.00
N ALA A 167 24.04 7.59 -12.66
CA ALA A 167 23.30 6.43 -13.18
C ALA A 167 22.62 5.65 -12.04
N THR A 168 23.29 5.51 -10.90
CA THR A 168 22.77 4.82 -9.72
C THR A 168 21.61 5.59 -9.10
N GLY A 169 21.76 6.90 -8.89
CA GLY A 169 20.70 7.75 -8.34
C GLY A 169 19.45 7.74 -9.23
N ARG A 170 19.61 7.75 -10.56
CA ARG A 170 18.49 7.59 -11.50
C ARG A 170 17.79 6.25 -11.39
N CYS A 171 18.52 5.16 -11.13
CA CYS A 171 17.91 3.85 -10.88
C CYS A 171 17.07 3.87 -9.59
N VAL A 172 17.62 4.45 -8.50
CA VAL A 172 16.89 4.64 -7.24
C VAL A 172 15.63 5.48 -7.47
N ALA A 173 15.71 6.56 -8.26
CA ALA A 173 14.58 7.40 -8.60
C ALA A 173 13.47 6.66 -9.33
N VAL A 174 13.79 5.86 -10.34
CA VAL A 174 12.79 5.07 -11.08
C VAL A 174 12.07 4.11 -10.13
N VAL A 175 12.80 3.45 -9.23
CA VAL A 175 12.19 2.55 -8.25
C VAL A 175 11.29 3.32 -7.28
N LEU A 176 11.75 4.47 -6.75
CA LEU A 176 10.98 5.29 -5.84
C LEU A 176 9.67 5.80 -6.49
N MET A 177 9.74 6.28 -7.73
CA MET A 177 8.57 6.73 -8.50
C MET A 177 7.55 5.59 -8.69
N ALA A 178 8.01 4.39 -9.09
CA ALA A 178 7.14 3.24 -9.26
C ALA A 178 6.46 2.83 -7.93
N MET A 179 7.19 2.88 -6.82
CA MET A 179 6.66 2.60 -5.48
C MET A 179 5.64 3.66 -5.04
N GLY A 180 5.90 4.94 -5.29
CA GLY A 180 4.97 6.04 -4.99
C GLY A 180 3.62 5.88 -5.69
N ILE A 181 3.64 5.63 -7.01
CA ILE A 181 2.41 5.39 -7.80
C ILE A 181 1.67 4.15 -7.30
N THR A 182 2.40 3.06 -7.02
CA THR A 182 1.80 1.82 -6.49
C THR A 182 1.10 2.07 -5.16
N LEU A 183 1.75 2.80 -4.26
CA LEU A 183 1.20 3.10 -2.93
C LEU A 183 -0.03 3.99 -3.02
N LEU A 184 0.01 5.04 -3.84
CA LEU A 184 -1.14 5.91 -4.09
C LEU A 184 -2.31 5.10 -4.65
N GLY A 185 -2.06 4.22 -5.63
CA GLY A 185 -3.08 3.34 -6.21
C GLY A 185 -3.74 2.41 -5.19
N VAL A 186 -2.96 1.83 -4.26
CA VAL A 186 -3.49 0.98 -3.17
C VAL A 186 -4.39 1.79 -2.23
N VAL A 187 -3.97 3.01 -1.87
CA VAL A 187 -4.78 3.90 -1.01
C VAL A 187 -6.09 4.28 -1.71
N THR A 188 -6.01 4.73 -2.98
CA THR A 188 -7.18 5.09 -3.77
C THR A 188 -8.15 3.92 -3.93
N ALA A 189 -7.66 2.72 -4.26
CA ALA A 189 -8.49 1.52 -4.40
C ALA A 189 -9.21 1.17 -3.08
N THR A 190 -8.52 1.33 -1.95
CA THR A 190 -9.11 1.09 -0.63
C THR A 190 -10.20 2.10 -0.30
N LEU A 191 -9.97 3.39 -0.56
CA LEU A 191 -10.96 4.44 -0.37
C LEU A 191 -12.19 4.24 -1.28
N ALA A 192 -11.98 3.83 -2.54
CA ALA A 192 -13.06 3.52 -3.46
C ALA A 192 -13.91 2.33 -3.01
N SER A 193 -13.27 1.26 -2.51
CA SER A 193 -13.97 0.13 -1.90
C SER A 193 -14.81 0.57 -0.71
N TRP A 194 -14.26 1.42 0.16
CA TRP A 194 -14.99 1.96 1.32
C TRP A 194 -16.22 2.77 0.91
N LEU A 195 -16.08 3.67 -0.06
CA LEU A 195 -17.19 4.48 -0.54
C LEU A 195 -18.30 3.60 -1.13
N THR A 196 -17.90 2.54 -1.84
CA THR A 196 -18.83 1.58 -2.45
C THR A 196 -19.59 0.80 -1.37
N ASP A 197 -18.91 0.34 -0.32
CA ASP A 197 -19.54 -0.33 0.82
C ASP A 197 -20.56 0.59 1.52
N GLN A 198 -20.20 1.86 1.79
CA GLN A 198 -21.12 2.82 2.43
C GLN A 198 -22.35 3.11 1.59
N VAL A 199 -22.20 3.27 0.27
CA VAL A 199 -23.32 3.51 -0.64
C VAL A 199 -24.23 2.29 -0.73
N ALA A 200 -23.66 1.08 -0.67
CA ALA A 200 -24.44 -0.15 -0.64
C ALA A 200 -25.28 -0.27 0.65
N GLU A 201 -24.69 -0.01 1.82
CA GLU A 201 -25.40 -0.03 3.12
C GLU A 201 -26.58 0.97 3.13
N MET A 202 -26.37 2.22 2.68
CA MET A 202 -27.43 3.22 2.59
C MET A 202 -28.56 2.79 1.64
N GLY A 203 -28.23 2.20 0.49
CA GLY A 203 -29.22 1.69 -0.46
C GLY A 203 -30.03 0.51 0.08
N GLU A 204 -29.43 -0.34 0.92
CA GLU A 204 -30.14 -1.43 1.59
C GLU A 204 -31.14 -0.91 2.63
N GLU A 205 -30.76 0.11 3.41
CA GLU A 205 -31.63 0.77 4.39
C GLU A 205 -32.82 1.46 3.71
N ASP A 206 -32.58 2.28 2.69
CA ASP A 206 -33.63 2.95 1.91
C ASP A 206 -34.57 1.94 1.23
N GLY A 207 -33.99 0.87 0.66
CA GLY A 207 -34.77 -0.22 0.07
C GLY A 207 -35.59 -0.98 1.09
N ALA A 208 -35.08 -1.17 2.31
CA ALA A 208 -35.81 -1.80 3.41
C ALA A 208 -36.97 -0.93 3.90
N ALA A 209 -36.75 0.38 4.09
CA ALA A 209 -37.79 1.34 4.46
C ALA A 209 -38.90 1.40 3.40
N THR A 210 -38.54 1.53 2.12
CA THR A 210 -39.50 1.55 1.01
C THR A 210 -40.32 0.25 0.94
N ARG A 211 -39.68 -0.92 1.12
CA ARG A 211 -40.38 -2.21 1.14
C ARG A 211 -41.32 -2.35 2.34
N ALA A 212 -40.99 -1.75 3.48
CA ALA A 212 -41.86 -1.73 4.66
C ALA A 212 -43.11 -0.87 4.40
N GLU A 213 -42.94 0.34 3.87
CA GLU A 213 -44.05 1.25 3.53
C GLU A 213 -44.99 0.64 2.47
N VAL A 214 -44.44 0.02 1.42
CA VAL A 214 -45.26 -0.68 0.41
C VAL A 214 -46.04 -1.85 1.00
N ARG A 215 -45.50 -2.56 2.01
CA ARG A 215 -46.23 -3.62 2.71
C ARG A 215 -47.37 -3.05 3.53
N GLU A 216 -47.13 -1.99 4.27
CA GLU A 216 -48.13 -1.30 5.09
C GLU A 216 -49.31 -0.80 4.23
N LEU A 217 -49.03 -0.07 3.15
CA LEU A 217 -50.06 0.42 2.22
C LEU A 217 -50.85 -0.74 1.58
N ARG A 218 -50.19 -1.86 1.24
CA ARG A 218 -50.89 -3.05 0.70
C ARG A 218 -51.82 -3.68 1.72
N ASP A 219 -51.45 -3.70 2.98
CA ASP A 219 -52.27 -4.25 4.05
C ASP A 219 -53.45 -3.33 4.38
N GLU A 220 -53.27 -2.01 4.33
CA GLU A 220 -54.34 -1.02 4.47
C GLU A 220 -55.35 -1.07 3.31
N ILE A 221 -54.88 -1.21 2.07
CA ILE A 221 -55.78 -1.44 0.91
C ILE A 221 -56.59 -2.73 1.09
N ARG A 222 -55.97 -3.78 1.68
CA ARG A 222 -56.66 -5.05 1.92
C ARG A 222 -57.75 -4.91 2.99
N SER A 223 -57.48 -4.18 4.08
CA SER A 223 -58.48 -3.95 5.12
C SER A 223 -59.65 -3.10 4.60
N LEU A 224 -59.37 -1.99 3.91
CA LEU A 224 -60.41 -1.12 3.34
C LEU A 224 -61.30 -1.86 2.32
N ARG A 225 -60.71 -2.70 1.47
CA ARG A 225 -61.50 -3.55 0.55
C ARG A 225 -62.38 -4.54 1.29
N ALA A 226 -61.90 -5.14 2.38
CA ALA A 226 -62.68 -6.06 3.20
C ALA A 226 -63.86 -5.32 3.89
N GLU A 227 -63.63 -4.12 4.41
CA GLU A 227 -64.68 -3.27 5.00
C GLU A 227 -65.75 -2.87 3.98
N LEU A 228 -65.35 -2.43 2.78
CA LEU A 228 -66.29 -2.10 1.70
C LEU A 228 -67.14 -3.30 1.26
N THR A 229 -66.54 -4.49 1.20
CA THR A 229 -67.23 -5.74 0.87
C THR A 229 -68.22 -6.12 1.99
N ALA A 230 -67.84 -5.93 3.25
CA ALA A 230 -68.69 -6.17 4.41
C ALA A 230 -69.84 -5.15 4.51
N ALA A 231 -69.61 -3.90 4.11
CA ALA A 231 -70.62 -2.83 4.07
C ALA A 231 -71.60 -2.95 2.88
N GLY A 232 -71.43 -3.94 1.99
CA GLY A 232 -72.34 -4.21 0.88
C GLY A 232 -72.25 -3.21 -0.29
N ALA A 233 -71.16 -2.43 -0.39
CA ALA A 233 -70.95 -1.53 -1.51
C ALA A 233 -70.55 -2.32 -2.77
N ALA A 234 -71.48 -2.47 -3.71
CA ALA A 234 -71.17 -3.04 -5.03
C ALA A 234 -70.15 -2.17 -5.78
N PRO A 235 -69.20 -2.75 -6.53
CA PRO A 235 -68.18 -1.98 -7.24
C PRO A 235 -68.83 -1.07 -8.29
N PRO A 236 -68.26 0.12 -8.60
CA PRO A 236 -68.74 0.91 -9.73
C PRO A 236 -68.59 0.06 -10.99
N ALA A 237 -69.70 -0.17 -11.68
CA ALA A 237 -69.73 -0.85 -12.95
C ALA A 237 -68.75 -0.15 -13.89
N GLY A 238 -67.72 -0.89 -14.35
CA GLY A 238 -66.86 -0.40 -15.40
C GLY A 238 -67.72 0.02 -16.58
N GLU A 239 -67.39 1.16 -17.18
CA GLU A 239 -67.89 1.57 -18.48
C GLU A 239 -67.55 0.46 -19.48
N GLY A 240 -68.49 -0.47 -19.66
CA GLY A 240 -68.52 -1.36 -20.79
C GLY A 240 -68.75 -0.49 -22.02
N GLY A 241 -67.77 -0.49 -22.92
CA GLY A 241 -68.03 -0.15 -24.31
C GLY A 241 -69.24 -0.94 -24.79
N ALA A 242 -70.34 -0.23 -25.01
CA ALA A 242 -71.52 -0.76 -25.67
C ALA A 242 -71.14 -1.04 -27.12
N ALA A 243 -70.99 -2.33 -27.44
CA ALA A 243 -71.13 -2.81 -28.80
C ALA A 243 -72.62 -2.90 -29.13
N GLU A 244 -73.08 -2.08 -30.07
CA GLU A 244 -74.34 -2.24 -30.81
C GLU A 244 -74.20 -1.38 -32.08
N GLY A 245 -74.38 -1.80 -33.33
CA GLY A 245 -74.85 -3.04 -33.93
C GLY A 245 -75.23 -2.69 -35.38
N GLN A 246 -74.58 -3.34 -36.35
CA GLN A 246 -75.13 -3.75 -37.65
C GLN A 246 -75.97 -2.73 -38.48
N ARG A 247 -75.35 -2.15 -39.51
CA ARG A 247 -75.88 -1.99 -40.88
C ARG A 247 -74.77 -1.70 -41.88
#